data_AF-A0A7S3FDB9-F1
#
_entry.id   AF-A0A7S3FDB9-F1
#
_cell.length_a   1.000
_cell.length_b   1.000
_cell.length_c   1.000
_cell.angle_alpha   90.00
_cell.angle_beta   90.00
_cell.angle_gamma   90.00
#
_symmetry.space_group_name_H-M   'P 1'
#
loop_
_entity.id
_entity.type
_entity.pdbx_description
1 polymer ?
#
loop_
_entity_poly.entity_id
_entity_poly.type
_entity_poly.pdbx_seq_one_letter_code
_entity_poly.pdbx_strand_id
1 'polypeptide(L)'
;GTPVFKVRFTGEEFVRYEDFAARMDLYRQRAWTCALTGRVRLTFEEALLSEEEAAEDIEDYPEWCFEPLLRTVQYSTAGRLEDLVNEIYDTLNERFFVGEDVVVEKAEGEHNLIGEVTEIHVGKNTGAATAPQGAQADGGGAEKDAQMANGEGKSSPASK
;
A
#
# COMPACT_ATOMS: atom_id res chain seq x y z
N GLY A 1 -45.87 -2.56 -20.71
CA GLY A 1 -45.56 -2.73 -19.27
C GLY A 1 -45.87 -1.45 -18.54
N THR A 2 -46.03 -1.51 -17.22
CA THR A 2 -46.22 -0.33 -16.36
C THR A 2 -44.95 0.52 -16.37
N PRO A 3 -45.04 1.86 -16.54
CA PRO A 3 -43.87 2.72 -16.45
C PRO A 3 -43.29 2.69 -15.02
N VAL A 4 -41.96 2.70 -14.91
CA VAL A 4 -41.22 2.68 -13.64
C VAL A 4 -40.14 3.76 -13.63
N PHE A 5 -39.76 4.20 -12.43
CA PHE A 5 -38.61 5.06 -12.17
C PHE A 5 -37.42 4.19 -11.80
N LYS A 6 -36.26 4.41 -12.42
CA LYS A 6 -35.08 3.57 -12.23
C LYS A 6 -33.90 4.37 -11.70
N VAL A 7 -33.22 3.85 -10.69
CA VAL A 7 -31.93 4.38 -10.22
C VAL A 7 -30.84 3.89 -11.15
N ARG A 8 -30.11 4.80 -11.79
CA ARG A 8 -29.16 4.46 -12.87
C ARG A 8 -27.99 3.58 -12.41
N PHE A 9 -27.48 3.79 -11.20
CA PHE A 9 -26.26 3.16 -10.69
C PHE A 9 -26.52 1.93 -9.81
N THR A 10 -27.74 1.75 -9.26
CA THR A 10 -28.12 0.50 -8.55
C THR A 10 -29.02 -0.42 -9.36
N GLY A 11 -29.63 0.09 -10.42
CA GLY A 11 -30.61 -0.65 -11.21
C GLY A 11 -31.97 -0.84 -10.53
N GLU A 12 -32.16 -0.33 -9.31
CA GLU A 12 -33.43 -0.44 -8.58
C GLU A 12 -34.58 0.25 -9.32
N GLU A 13 -35.75 -0.36 -9.31
CA GLU A 13 -36.95 0.11 -10.01
C GLU A 13 -38.09 0.38 -9.03
N PHE A 14 -38.76 1.51 -9.20
CA PHE A 14 -39.82 2.01 -8.34
C PHE A 14 -41.06 2.34 -9.18
N VAL A 15 -42.23 1.86 -8.75
CA VAL A 15 -43.50 2.20 -9.40
C VAL A 15 -43.97 3.59 -8.98
N ARG A 16 -43.75 3.94 -7.70
CA ARG A 16 -44.15 5.22 -7.12
C ARG A 16 -43.00 6.21 -7.15
N TYR A 17 -43.30 7.45 -7.53
CA TYR A 17 -42.31 8.51 -7.56
C TYR A 17 -41.81 8.88 -6.15
N GLU A 18 -42.68 8.83 -5.13
CA GLU A 18 -42.30 9.20 -3.76
C GLU A 18 -41.19 8.29 -3.21
N ASP A 19 -41.28 6.98 -3.47
CA ASP A 19 -40.29 5.99 -3.03
C ASP A 19 -38.95 6.19 -3.75
N PHE A 20 -39.01 6.47 -5.06
CA PHE A 20 -37.84 6.82 -5.85
C PHE A 20 -37.16 8.10 -5.34
N ALA A 21 -37.94 9.16 -5.10
CA ALA A 21 -37.43 10.44 -4.61
C ALA A 21 -36.75 10.29 -3.24
N ALA A 22 -37.41 9.59 -2.30
CA ALA A 22 -36.84 9.30 -0.99
C ALA A 22 -35.54 8.50 -1.09
N ARG A 23 -35.46 7.53 -2.00
CA ARG A 23 -34.22 6.77 -2.24
C ARG A 23 -33.11 7.65 -2.80
N MET A 24 -33.42 8.50 -3.78
CA MET A 24 -32.44 9.40 -4.37
C MET A 24 -31.92 10.42 -3.36
N ASP A 25 -32.76 10.91 -2.45
CA ASP A 25 -32.34 11.82 -1.39
C ASP A 25 -31.39 11.15 -0.40
N LEU A 26 -31.64 9.88 -0.04
CA LEU A 26 -30.71 9.07 0.75
C LEU A 26 -29.36 8.90 0.02
N TYR A 27 -29.37 8.57 -1.27
CA TYR A 27 -28.13 8.36 -2.04
C TYR A 27 -27.29 9.63 -2.23
N ARG A 28 -27.93 10.79 -2.24
CA ARG A 28 -27.24 12.10 -2.31
C ARG A 28 -26.62 12.53 -1.00
N GLN A 29 -26.96 11.90 0.13
CA GLN A 29 -26.32 12.22 1.41
C GLN A 29 -24.84 11.86 1.38
N ARG A 30 -23.97 12.74 1.87
CA ARG A 30 -22.53 12.48 2.04
C ARG A 30 -22.24 11.70 3.33
N ALA A 31 -22.91 10.58 3.51
CA ALA A 31 -22.83 9.72 4.69
C ALA A 31 -22.23 8.33 4.39
N TRP A 32 -21.88 8.07 3.13
CA TRP A 32 -21.39 6.77 2.69
C TRP A 32 -19.88 6.68 2.82
N THR A 33 -19.42 5.44 2.95
CA THR A 33 -18.01 5.06 3.05
C THR A 33 -17.75 3.94 2.05
N CYS A 34 -16.69 4.06 1.27
CA CYS A 34 -16.23 2.99 0.38
C CYS A 34 -15.81 1.79 1.24
N ALA A 35 -16.37 0.61 0.97
CA ALA A 35 -16.08 -0.60 1.73
C ALA A 35 -14.65 -1.12 1.56
N LEU A 36 -14.03 -0.88 0.39
CA LEU A 36 -12.69 -1.38 0.08
C LEU A 36 -11.59 -0.42 0.55
N THR A 37 -11.72 0.88 0.28
CA THR A 37 -10.69 1.88 0.62
C THR A 37 -10.90 2.56 1.97
N GLY A 38 -12.09 2.47 2.55
CA GLY A 38 -12.47 3.19 3.77
C GLY A 38 -12.65 4.70 3.57
N ARG A 39 -12.61 5.23 2.35
CA ARG A 39 -12.87 6.66 2.07
C ARG A 39 -14.28 7.05 2.51
N VAL A 40 -14.39 8.07 3.36
CA VAL A 40 -15.64 8.51 4.02
C VAL A 40 -16.24 9.76 3.37
N ARG A 41 -17.49 10.09 3.76
CA ARG A 41 -18.25 11.30 3.35
C ARG A 41 -18.53 11.36 1.84
N LEU A 42 -18.72 10.20 1.26
CA LEU A 42 -19.10 10.02 -0.13
C LEU A 42 -20.63 10.03 -0.26
N THR A 43 -21.12 10.41 -1.43
CA THR A 43 -22.45 9.97 -1.88
C THR A 43 -22.42 8.47 -2.17
N PHE A 44 -23.59 7.84 -2.29
CA PHE A 44 -23.64 6.40 -2.55
C PHE A 44 -22.96 6.03 -3.88
N GLU A 45 -23.19 6.83 -4.92
CA GLU A 45 -22.59 6.58 -6.24
C GLU A 45 -21.08 6.81 -6.25
N GLU A 46 -20.58 7.84 -5.54
CA GLU A 46 -19.13 8.04 -5.35
C GLU A 46 -18.50 6.86 -4.59
N ALA A 47 -19.21 6.28 -3.61
CA ALA A 47 -18.72 5.10 -2.89
C ALA A 47 -18.65 3.88 -3.80
N LEU A 48 -19.67 3.63 -4.62
CA LEU A 48 -19.66 2.53 -5.60
C LEU A 48 -18.51 2.66 -6.61
N LEU A 49 -18.30 3.84 -7.19
CA LEU A 49 -17.21 4.06 -8.13
C LEU A 49 -15.85 3.85 -7.45
N SER A 50 -15.69 4.31 -6.21
CA SER A 50 -14.46 4.07 -5.45
C SER A 50 -14.25 2.59 -5.08
N GLU A 51 -15.32 1.79 -4.99
CA GLU A 51 -15.23 0.34 -4.79
C GLU A 51 -14.85 -0.37 -6.09
N GLU A 52 -15.42 0.04 -7.22
CA GLU A 52 -15.06 -0.50 -8.54
C GLU A 52 -13.58 -0.25 -8.86
N GLU A 53 -13.11 1.00 -8.73
CA GLU A 53 -11.70 1.37 -8.91
C GLU A 53 -10.76 0.55 -8.00
N ALA A 54 -11.13 0.42 -6.73
CA ALA A 54 -10.30 -0.33 -5.78
C ALA A 54 -10.32 -1.84 -6.02
N ALA A 55 -11.39 -2.39 -6.60
CA ALA A 55 -11.45 -3.80 -6.99
C ALA A 55 -10.54 -4.06 -8.20
N GLU A 56 -10.57 -3.19 -9.20
CA GLU A 56 -9.66 -3.25 -10.36
C GLU A 56 -8.19 -3.16 -9.91
N ASP A 57 -7.86 -2.22 -9.02
CA ASP A 57 -6.51 -2.10 -8.47
C ASP A 57 -6.04 -3.39 -7.77
N ILE A 58 -6.95 -4.12 -7.09
CA ILE A 58 -6.63 -5.38 -6.41
C ILE A 58 -6.45 -6.53 -7.43
N GLU A 59 -7.19 -6.53 -8.54
CA GLU A 59 -7.04 -7.52 -9.61
C GLU A 59 -5.68 -7.41 -10.31
N ASP A 60 -5.08 -6.21 -10.34
CA ASP A 60 -3.73 -5.98 -10.88
C ASP A 60 -2.60 -6.44 -9.93
N TYR A 61 -2.90 -6.78 -8.66
CA TYR A 61 -1.88 -7.28 -7.74
C TYR A 61 -1.42 -8.71 -8.11
N PRO A 62 -0.11 -8.99 -8.03
CA PRO A 62 0.41 -10.30 -8.39
C PRO A 62 -0.12 -11.41 -7.47
N GLU A 63 -0.55 -12.53 -8.06
CA GLU A 63 -1.16 -13.63 -7.30
C GLU A 63 -0.22 -14.19 -6.20
N TRP A 64 1.09 -14.23 -6.48
CA TRP A 64 2.11 -14.74 -5.56
C TRP A 64 2.21 -13.94 -4.25
N CYS A 65 1.82 -12.66 -4.23
CA CYS A 65 1.98 -11.83 -3.04
C CYS A 65 0.86 -12.04 -2.00
N PHE A 66 -0.30 -12.57 -2.39
CA PHE A 66 -1.44 -12.69 -1.47
C PHE A 66 -1.18 -13.69 -0.33
N GLU A 67 -0.57 -14.84 -0.60
CA GLU A 67 -0.28 -15.83 0.45
C GLU A 67 0.64 -15.29 1.57
N PRO A 68 1.82 -14.71 1.26
CA PRO A 68 2.68 -14.13 2.29
C PRO A 68 2.05 -12.91 2.95
N LEU A 69 1.37 -12.04 2.21
CA LEU A 69 0.70 -10.86 2.76
C LEU A 69 -0.37 -11.26 3.77
N LEU A 70 -1.29 -12.16 3.41
CA LEU A 70 -2.37 -12.60 4.28
C LEU A 70 -1.84 -13.35 5.50
N ARG A 71 -0.77 -14.13 5.33
CA ARG A 71 -0.09 -14.80 6.44
C ARG A 71 0.48 -13.80 7.44
N THR A 72 1.19 -12.77 6.97
CA THR A 72 1.74 -11.73 7.84
C THR A 72 0.63 -10.99 8.59
N VAL A 73 -0.43 -10.59 7.89
CA VAL A 73 -1.59 -9.92 8.51
C VAL A 73 -2.25 -10.81 9.58
N GLN A 74 -2.50 -12.08 9.27
CA GLN A 74 -3.20 -13.01 10.17
C GLN A 74 -2.46 -13.27 11.49
N TYR A 75 -1.12 -13.24 11.47
CA TYR A 75 -0.29 -13.54 12.63
C TYR A 75 0.40 -12.31 13.24
N SER A 76 0.16 -11.11 12.70
CA SER A 76 0.83 -9.91 13.19
C SER A 76 0.45 -9.62 14.63
N THR A 77 1.46 -9.22 15.41
CA THR A 77 1.30 -8.68 16.75
C THR A 77 1.55 -7.18 16.79
N ALA A 78 1.62 -6.52 15.62
CA ALA A 78 1.85 -5.09 15.52
C ALA A 78 0.76 -4.30 16.24
N GLY A 79 1.16 -3.40 17.13
CA GLY A 79 0.22 -2.53 17.85
C GLY A 79 -0.30 -1.37 17.00
N ARG A 80 0.36 -1.08 15.88
CA ARG A 80 0.02 0.00 14.96
C ARG A 80 0.00 -0.53 13.52
N LEU A 81 -0.91 0.02 12.72
CA LEU A 81 -1.01 -0.32 11.31
C LEU A 81 0.28 -0.01 10.55
N GLU A 82 0.95 1.10 10.87
CA GLU A 82 2.19 1.48 10.19
C GLU A 82 3.31 0.43 10.39
N ASP A 83 3.38 -0.16 11.58
CA ASP A 83 4.37 -1.19 11.89
C ASP A 83 4.08 -2.48 11.10
N LEU A 84 2.81 -2.86 10.95
CA LEU A 84 2.38 -3.98 10.12
C LEU A 84 2.70 -3.74 8.63
N VAL A 85 2.46 -2.53 8.13
CA VAL A 85 2.75 -2.19 6.73
C VAL A 85 4.25 -2.34 6.45
N ASN A 86 5.11 -1.89 7.36
CA ASN A 86 6.55 -2.06 7.24
C ASN A 86 6.95 -3.54 7.30
N GLU A 87 6.37 -4.32 8.22
CA GLU A 87 6.63 -5.77 8.32
C GLU A 87 6.28 -6.52 7.02
N ILE A 88 5.15 -6.18 6.40
CA ILE A 88 4.74 -6.75 5.10
C ILE A 88 5.72 -6.34 4.02
N TYR A 89 6.09 -5.05 3.96
CA TYR A 89 7.05 -4.53 2.98
C TYR A 89 8.40 -5.24 3.08
N ASP A 90 8.97 -5.34 4.27
CA ASP A 90 10.25 -6.01 4.51
C ASP A 90 10.15 -7.49 4.13
N THR A 91 9.04 -8.17 4.49
CA THR A 91 8.83 -9.58 4.13
C THR A 91 8.80 -9.81 2.63
N LEU A 92 8.11 -8.93 1.88
CA LEU A 92 7.98 -9.03 0.43
C LEU A 92 9.27 -8.64 -0.29
N ASN A 93 10.08 -7.73 0.25
CA ASN A 93 11.30 -7.25 -0.40
C ASN A 93 12.56 -8.09 -0.06
N GLU A 94 12.56 -8.80 1.07
CA GLU A 94 13.72 -9.59 1.51
C GLU A 94 13.71 -11.05 1.08
N ARG A 95 12.60 -11.54 0.51
CA ARG A 95 12.38 -12.96 0.21
C ARG A 95 11.83 -13.13 -1.19
N PHE A 96 12.22 -14.22 -1.83
CA PHE A 96 11.57 -14.68 -3.05
C PHE A 96 10.31 -15.48 -2.71
N PHE A 97 9.31 -15.39 -3.58
CA PHE A 97 8.08 -16.18 -3.51
C PHE A 97 7.87 -16.97 -4.81
N VAL A 98 7.29 -18.16 -4.70
CA VAL A 98 6.95 -18.93 -5.90
C VAL A 98 5.87 -18.19 -6.70
N GLY A 99 6.06 -18.08 -8.01
CA GLY A 99 5.24 -17.28 -8.92
C GLY A 99 5.73 -15.83 -9.08
N GLU A 100 6.75 -15.40 -8.34
CA GLU A 100 7.31 -14.05 -8.46
C GLU A 100 8.10 -13.87 -9.75
N ASP A 101 7.79 -12.81 -10.50
CA ASP A 101 8.58 -12.36 -11.64
C ASP A 101 9.87 -11.68 -11.16
N VAL A 102 11.02 -12.22 -11.58
CA VAL A 102 12.35 -11.72 -11.24
C VAL A 102 13.12 -11.32 -12.49
N VAL A 103 13.94 -10.29 -12.34
CA VAL A 103 14.87 -9.84 -13.38
C VAL A 103 16.26 -10.38 -13.09
N VAL A 104 16.80 -11.16 -14.03
CA VAL A 104 18.19 -11.62 -13.99
C VAL A 104 19.03 -10.64 -14.79
N GLU A 105 19.82 -9.87 -14.05
CA GLU A 105 20.84 -9.01 -14.65
C GLU A 105 21.94 -9.86 -15.26
N LYS A 106 22.27 -9.53 -16.51
CA LYS A 106 23.35 -10.19 -17.25
C LYS A 106 24.57 -9.29 -17.34
N ALA A 107 25.68 -9.88 -17.79
CA ALA A 107 26.92 -9.16 -18.03
C ALA A 107 26.72 -7.98 -19.02
N GLU A 108 27.59 -6.99 -18.89
CA GLU A 108 27.53 -5.74 -19.65
C GLU A 108 27.48 -6.00 -21.17
N GLY A 109 26.40 -5.53 -21.82
CA GLY A 109 26.15 -5.71 -23.25
C GLY A 109 25.09 -6.77 -23.60
N GLU A 110 24.58 -7.54 -22.63
CA GLU A 110 23.44 -8.45 -22.82
C GLU A 110 22.13 -7.88 -22.25
N HIS A 111 20.99 -8.30 -22.82
CA HIS A 111 19.68 -7.95 -22.28
C HIS A 111 19.39 -8.74 -21.00
N ASN A 112 18.81 -8.06 -20.01
CA ASN A 112 18.27 -8.70 -18.81
C ASN A 112 17.20 -9.74 -19.20
N LEU A 113 17.13 -10.82 -18.43
CA LEU A 113 16.08 -11.82 -18.57
C LEU A 113 15.01 -11.57 -17.53
N ILE A 114 13.76 -11.80 -17.91
CA ILE A 114 12.64 -11.88 -16.98
C ILE A 114 12.30 -13.36 -16.86
N GLY A 115 12.13 -13.85 -15.64
CA GLY A 115 11.72 -15.21 -15.36
C GLY A 115 10.85 -15.28 -14.10
N GLU A 116 10.20 -16.41 -13.89
CA GLU A 116 9.34 -16.67 -12.75
C GLU A 116 10.05 -17.60 -11.75
N VAL A 117 9.95 -17.30 -10.46
CA VAL A 117 10.44 -18.19 -9.40
C VAL A 117 9.55 -19.42 -9.31
N THR A 118 10.08 -20.59 -9.64
CA THR A 118 9.30 -21.84 -9.63
C THR A 118 9.50 -22.68 -8.36
N GLU A 119 10.65 -22.56 -7.72
CA GLU A 119 11.00 -23.33 -6.52
C GLU A 119 12.03 -22.58 -5.66
N ILE A 120 11.85 -22.62 -4.34
CA ILE A 120 12.74 -21.99 -3.37
C ILE A 120 13.46 -23.06 -2.55
N HIS A 121 14.78 -23.04 -2.60
CA HIS A 121 15.63 -23.92 -1.81
C HIS A 121 16.21 -23.17 -0.62
N VAL A 122 15.79 -23.53 0.60
CA VAL A 122 16.39 -22.97 1.82
C VAL A 122 17.76 -23.61 2.03
N GLY A 123 18.82 -22.90 1.65
CA GLY A 123 20.19 -23.32 1.91
C GLY A 123 20.48 -23.34 3.42
N LYS A 124 21.29 -24.30 3.87
CA LYS A 124 22.03 -24.13 5.14
C LYS A 124 23.03 -23.02 4.89
N ASN A 125 22.89 -21.90 5.59
CA ASN A 125 23.80 -20.75 5.45
C ASN A 125 25.24 -21.19 5.81
N THR A 126 26.03 -21.60 4.81
CA THR A 126 27.43 -21.98 4.96
C THR A 126 28.30 -20.94 4.26
N GLY A 127 28.51 -19.78 4.88
CA GLY A 127 29.47 -18.81 4.36
C GLY A 127 29.32 -17.42 4.93
N ALA A 128 30.34 -17.02 5.68
CA ALA A 128 30.62 -15.69 6.21
C ALA A 128 30.01 -14.52 5.40
N ALA A 129 29.27 -13.67 6.10
CA ALA A 129 28.94 -12.33 5.65
C ALA A 129 30.24 -11.62 5.22
N THR A 130 30.40 -11.43 3.91
CA THR A 130 31.45 -10.56 3.39
C THR A 130 30.84 -9.17 3.31
N ALA A 131 31.17 -8.33 4.29
CA ALA A 131 30.74 -6.93 4.30
C ALA A 131 31.24 -6.21 3.02
N PRO A 132 30.46 -5.26 2.47
CA PRO A 132 30.91 -4.49 1.32
C PRO A 132 32.15 -3.66 1.71
N GLN A 133 33.24 -3.84 0.97
CA GLN A 133 34.48 -3.08 1.13
C GLN A 133 34.25 -1.63 0.69
N GLY A 134 34.74 -0.71 1.52
CA GLY A 134 34.44 0.71 1.47
C GLY A 134 34.89 1.43 0.20
N ALA A 135 34.08 2.42 -0.18
CA ALA A 135 34.49 3.47 -1.09
C ALA A 135 35.49 4.39 -0.38
N GLN A 136 36.69 4.45 -0.96
CA GLN A 136 37.80 5.30 -0.55
C GLN A 136 37.63 6.67 -1.21
N ALA A 137 37.37 7.71 -0.42
CA ALA A 137 37.47 9.11 -0.85
C ALA A 137 38.70 9.73 -0.19
N ASP A 138 39.65 10.13 -1.04
CA ASP A 138 40.93 10.76 -0.70
C ASP A 138 40.76 12.28 -0.40
N GLY A 139 41.70 12.83 0.37
CA GLY A 139 41.63 14.06 1.17
C GLY A 139 41.43 15.40 0.43
N GLY A 140 41.34 16.55 1.09
CA GLY A 140 41.62 16.94 2.48
C GLY A 140 41.59 18.48 2.56
N GLY A 141 41.53 19.07 3.77
CA GLY A 141 41.82 20.50 3.95
C GLY A 141 41.20 21.24 5.14
N ALA A 142 41.96 21.32 6.23
CA ALA A 142 42.11 22.44 7.18
C ALA A 142 41.05 22.75 8.27
N GLU A 143 41.55 22.66 9.52
CA GLU A 143 41.06 23.17 10.81
C GLU A 143 40.61 24.65 10.83
N LYS A 144 39.64 24.97 11.71
CA LYS A 144 39.88 25.87 12.87
C LYS A 144 38.74 25.87 13.90
N ASP A 145 39.18 26.04 15.15
CA ASP A 145 38.46 26.04 16.43
C ASP A 145 37.25 26.98 16.55
N ALA A 146 36.26 26.57 17.33
CA ALA A 146 35.59 27.43 18.31
C ALA A 146 34.85 26.59 19.38
N GLN A 147 35.09 26.95 20.63
CA GLN A 147 34.63 26.30 21.86
C GLN A 147 33.54 27.12 22.57
N MET A 148 32.64 26.41 23.27
CA MET A 148 31.66 26.83 24.31
C MET A 148 30.42 27.64 23.89
N ALA A 149 29.22 27.16 24.25
CA ALA A 149 28.59 27.45 25.54
C ALA A 149 27.14 26.93 25.63
N ASN A 150 26.77 26.46 26.82
CA ASN A 150 25.40 26.12 27.23
C ASN A 150 24.44 27.33 27.18
N GLY A 151 23.15 27.05 26.98
CA GLY A 151 22.07 28.01 27.24
C GLY A 151 20.69 27.36 27.20
N GLU A 152 20.10 27.15 28.38
CA GLU A 152 18.71 26.73 28.61
C GLU A 152 17.69 27.75 28.07
N GLY A 153 16.48 27.30 27.70
CA GLY A 153 15.36 28.19 27.39
C GLY A 153 14.04 27.48 27.08
N LYS A 154 13.10 27.57 28.02
CA LYS A 154 11.77 26.95 28.09
C LYS A 154 10.73 27.51 27.07
N SER A 155 9.65 26.71 26.94
CA SER A 155 8.21 27.07 26.94
C SER A 155 7.39 27.03 25.63
N SER A 156 6.44 26.09 25.62
CA SER A 156 5.10 26.04 24.98
C SER A 156 4.23 27.32 25.18
N PRO A 157 2.96 27.42 24.69
CA PRO A 157 2.25 26.78 23.56
C PRO A 157 1.25 27.72 22.77
N ALA A 158 0.54 27.12 21.79
CA ALA A 158 -0.90 27.26 21.46
C ALA A 158 -1.45 28.33 20.47
N SER A 159 -2.55 27.88 19.84
CA SER A 159 -3.65 28.57 19.11
C SER A 159 -3.51 28.53 17.57
N LYS A 160 -4.51 28.10 16.79
CA LYS A 160 -5.97 28.07 16.97
C LYS A 160 -6.60 27.06 16.01
#